data_AF-A0A423SGV7-F1
#
_entry.id   AF-A0A423SGV7-F1
#
_cell.length_a   1.000
_cell.length_b   1.000
_cell.length_c   1.000
_cell.angle_alpha   90.00
_cell.angle_beta   90.00
_cell.angle_gamma   90.00
#
_symmetry.space_group_name_H-M   'P 1'
#
loop_
_entity.id
_entity.type
_entity.pdbx_description
1 polymer ?
#
loop_
_entity_poly.entity_id
_entity_poly.type
_entity_poly.pdbx_seq_one_letter_code
_entity_poly.pdbx_strand_id
1 'polypeptide(L)'
;MSKDVNMPVFRRDPCGITCLFLTYTAIFYADYVIVHWVVIQTMSNSLWGALHVLLFNTLVFMTLMAHVRAVFSDPGIVPLPQSRLDFSDMHAGGEKSDDWTVCARCEMYRPPRAHHCRICQRCIRRMDHHCPWINNCVPGMGMEPEVFPAVSDICWPHVNLCTVPHRVFVDQGLPRMFKGNDDKARKT
;
A
#
# COMPACT_ATOMS: atom_id res chain seq x y z
N MET A 1 -27.41 2.25 -7.45
CA MET A 1 -26.59 3.45 -7.21
C MET A 1 -25.22 2.99 -6.74
N SER A 2 -24.31 2.74 -7.68
CA SER A 2 -22.95 2.26 -7.40
C SER A 2 -22.16 3.38 -6.73
N LYS A 3 -21.92 3.27 -5.41
CA LYS A 3 -20.94 4.14 -4.73
C LYS A 3 -19.55 3.63 -5.06
N ASP A 4 -19.01 4.17 -6.15
CA ASP A 4 -17.60 4.40 -6.47
C ASP A 4 -16.59 3.31 -6.10
N VAL A 5 -16.20 2.58 -7.14
CA VAL A 5 -15.04 1.66 -7.20
C VAL A 5 -13.69 2.41 -7.22
N ASN A 6 -13.71 3.75 -7.21
CA ASN A 6 -12.51 4.59 -7.13
C ASN A 6 -12.46 5.26 -5.77
N MET A 7 -11.87 4.58 -4.78
CA MET A 7 -11.54 5.25 -3.54
C MET A 7 -10.23 6.00 -3.72
N PRO A 8 -10.19 7.30 -3.40
CA PRO A 8 -8.93 8.02 -3.40
C PRO A 8 -7.99 7.34 -2.41
N VAL A 9 -6.84 6.93 -2.92
CA VAL A 9 -5.70 6.42 -2.15
C VAL A 9 -5.35 7.39 -1.00
N PHE A 10 -5.54 8.69 -1.25
CA PHE A 10 -5.26 9.75 -0.29
C PHE A 10 -6.34 9.91 0.78
N ARG A 11 -5.98 9.67 2.04
CA ARG A 11 -6.84 9.86 3.21
C ARG A 11 -6.73 11.26 3.80
N ARG A 12 -7.88 11.89 4.10
CA ARG A 12 -7.95 13.20 4.78
C ARG A 12 -7.81 13.05 6.30
N ASP A 13 -6.68 12.55 6.75
CA ASP A 13 -6.30 12.54 8.17
C ASP A 13 -5.49 13.83 8.50
N PRO A 14 -5.98 14.73 9.37
CA PRO A 14 -5.24 15.94 9.75
C PRO A 14 -3.86 15.65 10.34
N CYS A 15 -3.74 14.57 11.12
CA CYS A 15 -2.49 14.15 11.72
C CYS A 15 -1.52 13.67 10.63
N GLY A 16 -1.98 12.78 9.75
CA GLY A 16 -1.20 12.29 8.62
C GLY A 16 -0.74 13.40 7.67
N ILE A 17 -1.62 14.35 7.32
CA ILE A 17 -1.27 15.50 6.49
C ILE A 17 -0.17 16.35 7.15
N THR A 18 -0.30 16.62 8.44
CA THR A 18 0.71 17.37 9.20
C THR A 18 2.05 16.63 9.21
N CYS A 19 2.06 15.33 9.45
CA CYS A 19 3.26 14.51 9.39
C CYS A 19 3.92 14.53 7.99
N LEU A 20 3.13 14.47 6.91
CA LEU A 20 3.67 14.57 5.55
C LEU A 20 4.35 15.91 5.29
N PHE A 21 3.71 17.02 5.68
CA PHE A 21 4.32 18.35 5.57
C PHE A 21 5.63 18.43 6.36
N LEU A 22 5.63 17.96 7.62
CA LEU A 22 6.81 17.95 8.46
C LEU A 22 7.95 17.13 7.84
N THR A 23 7.66 15.93 7.33
CA THR A 23 8.65 15.06 6.68
C THR A 23 9.28 15.74 5.45
N TYR A 24 8.47 16.29 4.54
CA TYR A 24 9.00 16.92 3.33
C TYR A 24 9.74 18.23 3.61
N THR A 25 9.24 19.05 4.54
CA THR A 25 9.96 20.26 4.98
C THR A 25 11.28 19.91 5.65
N ALA A 26 11.32 18.88 6.50
CA ALA A 26 12.56 18.45 7.14
C ALA A 26 13.58 17.91 6.13
N ILE A 27 13.17 17.11 5.15
CA ILE A 27 14.05 16.59 4.10
C ILE A 27 14.63 17.74 3.26
N PHE A 28 13.78 18.68 2.83
CA PHE A 28 14.22 19.83 2.04
C PHE A 28 15.17 20.75 2.84
N TYR A 29 14.87 20.98 4.12
CA TYR A 29 15.73 21.77 5.00
C TYR A 29 17.09 21.09 5.22
N ALA A 30 17.10 19.77 5.46
CA ALA A 30 18.33 19.01 5.61
C ALA A 30 19.18 19.08 4.32
N ASP A 31 18.57 18.91 3.15
CA ASP A 31 19.27 19.05 1.86
C ASP A 31 19.88 20.44 1.68
N TYR A 32 19.11 21.50 1.94
CA TYR A 32 19.60 22.87 1.92
C TYR A 32 20.81 23.06 2.84
N VAL A 33 20.73 22.59 4.10
CA VAL A 33 21.82 22.75 5.08
C VAL A 33 23.07 22.01 4.63
N ILE A 34 22.96 20.77 4.16
CA ILE A 34 24.10 19.98 3.70
C ILE A 34 24.75 20.63 2.47
N VAL A 35 23.97 21.02 1.46
CA VAL A 35 24.52 21.59 0.24
C VAL A 35 25.17 22.95 0.50
N HIS A 36 24.46 23.88 1.15
CA HIS A 36 24.94 25.26 1.32
C HIS A 36 25.96 25.44 2.43
N TRP A 37 25.74 24.83 3.60
CA TRP A 37 26.57 25.08 4.77
C TRP A 37 27.70 24.08 4.93
N VAL A 38 27.59 22.87 4.38
CA VAL A 38 28.64 21.85 4.48
C VAL A 38 29.45 21.76 3.19
N VAL A 39 28.81 21.42 2.06
CA VAL A 39 29.55 21.07 0.83
C VAL A 39 30.17 22.30 0.16
N ILE A 40 29.39 23.37 -0.06
CA ILE A 40 29.90 24.59 -0.70
C ILE A 40 31.01 25.24 0.14
N GLN A 41 30.90 25.23 1.47
CA GLN A 41 31.92 25.84 2.33
C GLN A 41 33.22 25.03 2.40
N THR A 42 33.12 23.70 2.39
CA THR A 42 34.29 22.82 2.57
C THR A 42 35.03 22.57 1.25
N MET A 43 34.31 22.47 0.13
CA MET A 43 34.86 21.96 -1.14
C MET A 43 34.41 22.75 -2.38
N SER A 44 34.24 24.07 -2.27
CA SER A 44 33.81 24.93 -3.40
C SER A 44 34.71 24.85 -4.64
N ASN A 45 36.03 24.70 -4.46
CA ASN A 45 37.00 24.77 -5.55
C ASN A 45 37.37 23.39 -6.13
N SER A 46 36.70 22.31 -5.72
CA SER A 46 37.03 20.94 -6.11
C SER A 46 35.88 20.25 -6.84
N LEU A 47 36.20 19.45 -7.86
CA LEU A 47 35.23 18.58 -8.54
C LEU A 47 34.56 17.58 -7.59
N TRP A 48 35.23 17.22 -6.50
CA TRP A 48 34.69 16.35 -5.46
C TRP A 48 33.44 16.93 -4.79
N GLY A 49 33.35 18.26 -4.66
CA GLY A 49 32.14 18.91 -4.15
C GLY A 49 30.92 18.63 -5.04
N ALA A 50 31.08 18.76 -6.36
CA ALA A 50 30.02 18.47 -7.33
C ALA A 50 29.59 16.99 -7.30
N LEU A 51 30.54 16.05 -7.18
CA LEU A 51 30.24 14.63 -7.07
C LEU A 51 29.45 14.29 -5.81
N HIS A 52 29.82 14.88 -4.65
CA HIS A 52 29.08 14.68 -3.40
C HIS A 52 27.66 15.25 -3.48
N VAL A 53 27.48 16.45 -4.05
CA VAL A 53 26.14 17.03 -4.26
C VAL A 53 25.29 16.12 -5.14
N LEU A 54 25.83 15.62 -6.26
CA LEU A 54 25.10 14.74 -7.18
C LEU A 54 24.69 13.42 -6.51
N LEU A 55 25.62 12.78 -5.81
CA LEU A 55 25.37 11.52 -5.10
C LEU A 55 24.30 11.70 -4.01
N PHE A 56 24.44 12.74 -3.18
CA PHE A 56 23.51 13.03 -2.10
C PHE A 56 22.10 13.32 -2.64
N ASN A 57 21.97 14.19 -3.64
CA ASN A 57 20.67 14.49 -4.26
C ASN A 57 20.02 13.27 -4.91
N THR A 58 20.81 12.36 -5.47
CA THR A 58 20.30 11.09 -6.02
C THR A 58 19.71 10.22 -4.90
N LEU A 59 20.37 10.12 -3.75
CA LEU A 59 19.87 9.39 -2.58
C LEU A 59 18.60 10.02 -1.99
N VAL A 60 18.57 11.36 -1.88
CA VAL A 60 17.38 12.10 -1.44
C VAL A 60 16.21 11.86 -2.40
N PHE A 61 16.44 11.93 -3.71
CA PHE A 61 15.43 11.65 -4.73
C PHE A 61 14.88 10.21 -4.62
N MET A 62 15.76 9.20 -4.51
CA MET A 62 15.35 7.81 -4.32
C MET A 62 14.50 7.64 -3.06
N THR A 63 14.89 8.28 -1.96
CA THR A 63 14.16 8.26 -0.68
C THR A 63 12.77 8.91 -0.80
N LEU A 64 12.68 10.06 -1.46
CA LEU A 64 11.41 10.73 -1.72
C LEU A 64 10.49 9.87 -2.59
N MET A 65 11.01 9.24 -3.63
CA MET A 65 10.25 8.29 -4.46
C MET A 65 9.77 7.08 -3.65
N ALA A 66 10.60 6.54 -2.76
CA ALA A 66 10.22 5.47 -1.84
C ALA A 66 9.04 5.87 -0.96
N HIS A 67 9.16 7.04 -0.34
CA HIS A 67 8.16 7.57 0.56
C HIS A 67 6.84 7.87 -0.15
N VAL A 68 6.90 8.54 -1.31
CA VAL A 68 5.73 8.82 -2.16
C VAL A 68 5.02 7.52 -2.54
N ARG A 69 5.75 6.48 -2.93
CA ARG A 69 5.15 5.17 -3.22
C ARG A 69 4.44 4.61 -1.98
N ALA A 70 5.06 4.60 -0.81
CA ALA A 70 4.43 4.13 0.41
C ALA A 70 3.15 4.90 0.79
N VAL A 71 3.13 6.21 0.55
CA VAL A 71 1.93 7.07 0.75
C VAL A 71 0.80 6.70 -0.20
N PHE A 72 1.13 6.34 -1.44
CA PHE A 72 0.16 6.05 -2.50
C PHE A 72 -0.06 4.56 -2.80
N SER A 73 0.58 3.66 -2.06
CA SER A 73 0.36 2.21 -2.20
C SER A 73 -1.02 1.83 -1.70
N ASP A 74 -1.66 0.85 -2.36
CA ASP A 74 -2.85 0.21 -1.81
C ASP A 74 -2.46 -0.53 -0.53
N PRO A 75 -3.05 -0.23 0.64
CA PRO A 75 -2.77 -0.96 1.87
C PRO A 75 -3.38 -2.38 1.89
N GLY A 76 -4.10 -2.78 0.84
CA GLY A 76 -4.84 -4.04 0.76
C GLY A 76 -6.30 -3.88 1.21
N ILE A 77 -7.02 -2.94 0.60
CA ILE A 77 -8.41 -2.65 0.94
C ILE A 77 -9.32 -3.85 0.60
N VAL A 78 -10.19 -4.25 1.53
CA VAL A 78 -11.21 -5.27 1.26
C VAL A 78 -12.38 -4.60 0.52
N PRO A 79 -12.80 -5.11 -0.67
CA PRO A 79 -13.91 -4.52 -1.42
C PRO A 79 -15.22 -4.66 -0.67
N LEU A 80 -16.05 -3.59 -0.66
CA LEU A 80 -17.37 -3.63 -0.03
C LEU A 80 -18.34 -4.49 -0.87
N PRO A 81 -19.18 -5.31 -0.23
CA PRO A 81 -20.25 -6.02 -0.94
C PRO A 81 -21.26 -5.02 -1.51
N GLN A 82 -21.68 -5.22 -2.76
CA GLN A 82 -22.65 -4.35 -3.44
C GLN A 82 -24.11 -4.64 -3.03
N SER A 83 -24.38 -5.83 -2.47
CA SER A 83 -25.67 -6.26 -1.95
C SER A 83 -25.62 -6.43 -0.42
N ARG A 84 -26.78 -6.37 0.25
CA ARG A 84 -26.88 -6.76 1.66
C ARG A 84 -26.40 -8.20 1.80
N LEU A 85 -25.50 -8.44 2.76
CA LEU A 85 -25.04 -9.78 3.06
C LEU A 85 -26.20 -10.65 3.50
N ASP A 86 -26.33 -11.81 2.86
CA ASP A 86 -27.19 -12.88 3.35
C ASP A 86 -26.40 -13.69 4.37
N PHE A 87 -26.88 -13.74 5.62
CA PHE A 87 -26.26 -14.52 6.69
C PHE A 87 -26.56 -16.02 6.57
N SER A 88 -27.37 -16.41 5.60
CA SER A 88 -27.85 -17.78 5.38
C SER A 88 -26.78 -18.76 4.88
N ASP A 89 -25.68 -18.27 4.29
CA ASP A 89 -24.66 -19.13 3.66
C ASP A 89 -23.60 -19.70 4.64
N MET A 90 -23.66 -19.37 5.94
CA MET A 90 -22.70 -19.85 6.93
C MET A 90 -22.79 -21.35 7.27
N HIS A 91 -23.86 -22.04 6.85
CA HIS A 91 -24.09 -23.45 7.24
C HIS A 91 -23.94 -24.48 6.12
N ALA A 92 -23.57 -24.07 4.90
CA ALA A 92 -23.62 -24.95 3.73
C ALA A 92 -22.27 -25.57 3.30
N GLY A 93 -21.15 -25.21 3.92
CA GLY A 93 -19.81 -25.67 3.49
C GLY A 93 -18.96 -26.19 4.64
N GLY A 94 -19.04 -27.49 4.91
CA GLY A 94 -18.06 -28.16 5.77
C GLY A 94 -16.70 -28.23 5.07
N GLU A 95 -15.75 -27.44 5.57
CA GLU A 95 -14.30 -27.73 5.71
C GLU A 95 -13.56 -26.42 6.09
N LYS A 96 -13.21 -26.26 7.38
CA LYS A 96 -12.28 -25.27 7.96
C LYS A 96 -12.47 -23.79 7.54
N SER A 97 -13.65 -23.22 7.76
CA SER A 97 -13.95 -21.78 7.63
C SER A 97 -13.64 -20.93 8.90
N ASP A 98 -12.80 -21.45 9.80
CA ASP A 98 -12.75 -21.09 11.24
C ASP A 98 -12.27 -19.68 11.63
N ASP A 99 -12.08 -18.74 10.70
CA ASP A 99 -11.56 -17.40 11.09
C ASP A 99 -12.13 -16.22 10.27
N TRP A 100 -13.22 -16.46 9.54
CA TRP A 100 -13.99 -15.34 8.97
C TRP A 100 -14.80 -14.66 10.07
N THR A 101 -14.70 -13.33 10.14
CA THR A 101 -15.36 -12.53 11.17
C THR A 101 -16.20 -11.43 10.54
N VAL A 102 -17.10 -10.80 11.29
CA VAL A 102 -17.95 -9.72 10.76
C VAL A 102 -17.45 -8.38 11.26
N CYS A 103 -17.36 -7.39 10.36
CA CYS A 103 -17.10 -6.00 10.74
C CYS A 103 -18.42 -5.25 10.93
N ALA A 104 -18.74 -4.87 12.17
CA ALA A 104 -19.95 -4.10 12.47
C ALA A 104 -19.99 -2.71 11.82
N ARG A 105 -18.84 -2.11 11.49
CA ARG A 105 -18.78 -0.76 10.87
C ARG A 105 -18.92 -0.76 9.35
N CYS A 106 -18.37 -1.78 8.70
CA CYS A 106 -18.48 -1.94 7.25
C CYS A 106 -19.67 -2.84 6.87
N GLU A 107 -20.37 -3.41 7.87
CA GLU A 107 -21.49 -4.35 7.71
C GLU A 107 -21.14 -5.46 6.71
N MET A 108 -19.91 -5.98 6.81
CA MET A 108 -19.36 -6.94 5.86
C MET A 108 -18.59 -8.09 6.53
N TYR A 109 -18.49 -9.23 5.82
CA TYR A 109 -17.59 -10.32 6.19
C TYR A 109 -16.15 -9.90 5.96
N ARG A 110 -15.31 -10.22 6.94
CA ARG A 110 -13.92 -9.85 7.03
C ARG A 110 -13.08 -11.12 6.92
N PRO A 111 -12.14 -11.20 5.96
CA PRO A 111 -11.27 -12.34 5.83
C PRO A 111 -10.36 -12.47 7.08
N PRO A 112 -9.81 -13.67 7.34
CA PRO A 112 -8.87 -13.89 8.43
C PRO A 112 -7.75 -12.84 8.44
N ARG A 113 -7.40 -12.34 9.63
CA ARG A 113 -6.39 -11.27 9.87
C ARG A 113 -6.68 -9.90 9.24
N ALA A 114 -7.84 -9.65 8.62
CA ALA A 114 -8.19 -8.28 8.25
C ALA A 114 -8.65 -7.49 9.49
N HIS A 115 -8.41 -6.19 9.54
CA HIS A 115 -8.89 -5.31 10.61
C HIS A 115 -9.49 -4.03 10.04
N HIS A 116 -10.48 -3.48 10.75
CA HIS A 116 -11.08 -2.20 10.38
C HIS A 116 -10.23 -1.06 10.90
N CYS A 117 -9.62 -0.29 10.00
CA CYS A 117 -8.94 0.93 10.38
C CYS A 117 -9.96 2.06 10.52
N ARG A 118 -10.03 2.67 11.70
CA ARG A 118 -10.96 3.78 12.00
C ARG A 118 -10.59 5.08 11.29
N ILE A 119 -9.31 5.31 11.01
CA ILE A 119 -8.87 6.51 10.28
C ILE A 119 -9.22 6.35 8.81
N CYS A 120 -8.94 5.17 8.27
CA CYS A 120 -9.26 4.82 6.91
C CYS A 120 -10.77 4.58 6.67
N GLN A 121 -11.55 4.21 7.69
CA GLN A 121 -12.97 3.81 7.57
C GLN A 121 -13.19 2.62 6.64
N ARG A 122 -12.23 1.69 6.59
CA ARG A 122 -12.25 0.51 5.74
C ARG A 122 -11.57 -0.68 6.41
N CYS A 123 -12.00 -1.87 6.03
CA CYS A 123 -11.30 -3.11 6.36
C CYS A 123 -10.06 -3.25 5.47
N ILE A 124 -8.91 -3.47 6.10
CA ILE A 124 -7.62 -3.66 5.44
C ILE A 124 -7.15 -5.10 5.71
N ARG A 125 -6.71 -5.80 4.66
CA ARG A 125 -6.21 -7.18 4.74
C ARG A 125 -4.89 -7.20 5.50
N ARG A 126 -4.78 -8.07 6.51
CA ARG A 126 -3.54 -8.22 7.30
C ARG A 126 -3.05 -6.89 7.86
N MET A 127 -3.95 -5.99 8.24
CA MET A 127 -3.56 -4.68 8.79
C MET A 127 -2.66 -4.87 10.02
N ASP A 128 -1.50 -4.21 10.03
CA ASP A 128 -0.69 -4.07 11.23
C ASP A 128 -1.09 -2.79 11.98
N HIS A 129 -0.87 -1.64 11.35
CA HIS A 129 -1.20 -0.34 11.93
C HIS A 129 -1.51 0.72 10.86
N HIS A 130 -2.09 1.84 11.30
CA HIS A 130 -2.16 3.06 10.50
C HIS A 130 -1.00 3.96 10.88
N CYS A 131 -0.16 4.32 9.92
CA CYS A 131 1.01 5.14 10.16
C CYS A 131 0.75 6.59 9.72
N PRO A 132 0.76 7.57 10.63
CA PRO A 132 0.60 8.98 10.29
C PRO A 132 1.69 9.49 9.35
N TRP A 133 2.92 8.99 9.48
CA TRP A 133 4.08 9.46 8.71
C TRP A 133 3.97 9.21 7.20
N ILE A 134 3.29 8.15 6.80
CA ILE A 134 2.97 7.85 5.40
C ILE A 134 1.50 8.12 5.06
N ASN A 135 0.71 8.60 6.03
CA ASN A 135 -0.74 8.80 5.91
C ASN A 135 -1.48 7.58 5.30
N ASN A 136 -1.02 6.37 5.63
CA ASN A 136 -1.50 5.12 5.03
C ASN A 136 -1.43 3.95 6.02
N CYS A 137 -2.19 2.90 5.73
CA CYS A 137 -2.15 1.66 6.50
C CYS A 137 -0.97 0.79 6.06
N VAL A 138 -0.26 0.22 7.03
CA VAL A 138 0.84 -0.70 6.79
C VAL A 138 0.29 -2.13 6.90
N PRO A 139 0.42 -2.95 5.85
CA PRO A 139 0.11 -4.37 5.94
C PRO A 139 1.20 -5.09 6.74
N GLY A 140 0.78 -6.06 7.55
CA GLY A 140 1.66 -6.94 8.30
C GLY A 140 2.38 -7.95 7.40
N MET A 141 3.41 -8.56 7.97
CA MET A 141 4.32 -9.46 7.26
C MET A 141 3.60 -10.64 6.59
N GLY A 142 4.10 -11.01 5.39
CA GLY A 142 3.63 -12.13 4.59
C GLY A 142 2.59 -11.79 3.53
N MET A 143 2.23 -10.52 3.34
CA MET A 143 1.46 -10.11 2.16
C MET A 143 2.28 -10.44 0.90
N GLU A 144 1.64 -11.09 -0.08
CA GLU A 144 2.26 -11.42 -1.37
C GLU A 144 2.80 -10.13 -2.04
N PRO A 145 3.91 -10.21 -2.80
CA PRO A 145 4.69 -9.06 -3.27
C PRO A 145 3.98 -8.10 -4.25
N GLU A 146 2.72 -8.35 -4.63
CA GLU A 146 1.97 -7.46 -5.54
C GLU A 146 1.68 -6.07 -4.94
N VAL A 147 1.88 -5.87 -3.63
CA VAL A 147 1.42 -4.67 -2.90
C VAL A 147 2.56 -3.79 -2.36
N PHE A 148 3.81 -4.26 -2.29
CA PHE A 148 4.93 -3.48 -1.73
C PHE A 148 6.26 -3.65 -2.51
N PRO A 149 6.49 -2.87 -3.57
CA PRO A 149 7.79 -2.80 -4.26
C PRO A 149 8.76 -1.79 -3.60
N ALA A 150 8.58 -1.45 -2.32
CA ALA A 150 9.13 -0.22 -1.76
C ALA A 150 10.64 -0.25 -1.40
N VAL A 151 11.36 -1.35 -1.65
CA VAL A 151 12.80 -1.40 -1.37
C VAL A 151 13.61 -2.05 -2.50
N SER A 152 13.08 -3.08 -3.16
CA SER A 152 13.75 -3.75 -4.29
C SER A 152 13.77 -2.91 -5.56
N ASP A 153 12.69 -2.19 -5.86
CA ASP A 153 12.49 -1.62 -7.20
C ASP A 153 13.07 -0.20 -7.36
N ILE A 154 13.44 0.43 -6.24
CA ILE A 154 14.05 1.77 -6.22
C ILE A 154 15.55 1.69 -6.47
N CYS A 155 16.19 0.59 -6.07
CA CYS A 155 17.60 0.33 -6.32
C CYS A 155 17.85 -0.26 -7.73
N TRP A 156 16.79 -0.73 -8.40
CA TRP A 156 16.88 -1.48 -9.66
C TRP A 156 17.25 -0.68 -10.92
N PRO A 157 17.01 0.65 -11.06
CA PRO A 157 17.37 1.33 -12.29
C PRO A 157 18.88 1.61 -12.45
N HIS A 158 19.68 1.53 -11.39
CA HIS A 158 21.09 2.01 -11.40
C HIS A 158 22.15 0.96 -11.05
N VAL A 159 21.78 -0.30 -10.82
CA VAL A 159 22.72 -1.40 -10.56
C VAL A 159 22.43 -2.57 -11.50
N ASN A 160 22.58 -2.34 -12.81
CA ASN A 160 22.37 -3.38 -13.83
C ASN A 160 23.69 -4.06 -14.26
N LEU A 161 24.46 -4.52 -13.27
CA LEU A 161 25.34 -5.68 -13.43
C LEU A 161 24.93 -6.69 -12.35
N CYS A 162 24.51 -7.87 -12.77
CA CYS A 162 24.12 -9.01 -11.92
C CYS A 162 22.69 -8.96 -11.35
N THR A 163 21.68 -9.27 -12.17
CA THR A 163 20.99 -10.58 -12.11
C THR A 163 19.86 -10.65 -13.15
N VAL A 164 19.97 -11.64 -14.03
CA VAL A 164 18.94 -12.10 -14.95
C VAL A 164 18.03 -13.11 -14.20
N PRO A 165 17.00 -13.69 -14.83
CA PRO A 165 15.58 -13.41 -14.64
C PRO A 165 14.86 -14.49 -13.83
N HIS A 166 13.77 -14.16 -13.12
CA HIS A 166 12.78 -15.18 -12.73
C HIS A 166 11.38 -14.60 -12.85
N ARG A 167 10.67 -14.79 -13.97
CA ARG A 167 9.92 -15.99 -14.39
C ARG A 167 8.80 -16.40 -13.43
N VAL A 168 7.60 -16.41 -14.03
CA VAL A 168 6.61 -17.50 -13.97
C VAL A 168 5.85 -17.60 -12.64
N PHE A 169 4.65 -17.02 -12.60
CA PHE A 169 3.40 -17.65 -12.10
C PHE A 169 2.20 -16.67 -12.18
N VAL A 170 2.05 -15.94 -13.29
CA VAL A 170 0.75 -15.34 -13.61
C VAL A 170 -0.03 -16.43 -14.33
N ASP A 171 -0.85 -17.17 -13.58
CA ASP A 171 -2.15 -17.73 -14.00
C ASP A 171 -2.48 -19.02 -13.23
N GLN A 172 -2.81 -18.92 -11.94
CA GLN A 172 -3.61 -19.94 -11.24
C GLN A 172 -4.51 -19.32 -10.15
N GLY A 173 -5.79 -19.15 -10.49
CA GLY A 173 -6.87 -19.49 -9.55
C GLY A 173 -7.48 -18.39 -8.68
N LEU A 174 -8.13 -17.39 -9.28
CA LEU A 174 -9.34 -16.84 -8.65
C LEU A 174 -10.47 -17.89 -8.82
N PRO A 175 -11.08 -18.44 -7.76
CA PRO A 175 -12.32 -19.15 -7.92
C PRO A 175 -13.39 -18.14 -8.35
N ARG A 176 -13.88 -18.30 -9.58
CA ARG A 176 -15.10 -17.68 -10.09
C ARG A 176 -16.26 -18.06 -9.17
N MET A 177 -16.59 -17.23 -8.19
CA MET A 177 -17.81 -17.36 -7.39
C MET A 177 -18.83 -16.28 -7.74
N PHE A 178 -19.00 -16.05 -9.05
CA PHE A 178 -20.19 -15.41 -9.64
C PHE A 178 -20.44 -16.09 -10.98
N LYS A 179 -20.89 -17.35 -10.95
CA LYS A 179 -21.67 -17.89 -12.06
C LYS A 179 -23.10 -17.93 -11.56
N GLY A 180 -23.86 -16.90 -11.94
CA GLY A 180 -25.30 -16.87 -11.74
C GLY A 180 -25.88 -18.17 -12.25
N ASN A 181 -26.61 -18.85 -11.39
CA ASN A 181 -27.37 -20.02 -11.76
C ASN A 181 -28.80 -19.54 -12.11
N ASP A 182 -28.91 -18.88 -13.26
CA ASP A 182 -30.15 -18.86 -14.03
C ASP A 182 -30.33 -20.28 -14.57
N ASP A 183 -30.98 -21.15 -13.81
CA ASP A 183 -31.62 -22.39 -14.30
C ASP A 183 -32.29 -23.11 -13.12
N LYS A 184 -33.51 -22.69 -12.77
CA LYS A 184 -34.55 -23.52 -12.11
C LYS A 184 -35.89 -22.77 -12.09
N ALA A 185 -36.45 -22.55 -13.28
CA ALA A 185 -37.86 -22.18 -13.45
C ALA A 185 -38.49 -23.04 -14.56
N ARG A 186 -38.67 -24.35 -14.29
CA ARG A 186 -39.67 -25.19 -14.96
C ARG A 186 -39.86 -26.51 -14.23
N LYS A 187 -40.65 -26.51 -13.15
CA LYS A 187 -41.42 -27.67 -12.68
C LYS A 187 -42.68 -27.16 -11.99
N THR A 188 -43.68 -26.84 -12.80
CA THR A 188 -45.12 -26.96 -12.53
C THR A 188 -45.78 -27.23 -13.87
#